data_AF-A0A9R1WFD9-F1
#
_entry.id   AF-A0A9R1WFD9-F1
#
_cell.length_a   1.000
_cell.length_b   1.000
_cell.length_c   1.000
_cell.angle_alpha   90.00
_cell.angle_beta   90.00
_cell.angle_gamma   90.00
#
_symmetry.space_group_name_H-M   'P 1'
#
loop_
_entity.id
_entity.type
_entity.pdbx_description
1 polymer ?
#
loop_
_entity_poly.entity_id
_entity_poly.type
_entity_poly.pdbx_seq_one_letter_code
_entity_poly.pdbx_strand_id
1 'polypeptide(L)'
;MIEIVANRLRSMVVAEVPKLASAAEYFFKMGVEGKRFRPTVILLMATALNVQISKPTSEGVMDMFSTALRLRQQSIAEITEMIHVASLLHDDVLDDVDTRRGIGCLNFVMGNKLAVLAGDFLLSRACITLASLKNIEVSTIPLH
;
A
#
# COMPACT_ATOMS: atom_id res chain seq x y z
N MET A 1 -8.91 11.83 3.34
CA MET A 1 -7.80 11.45 2.43
C MET A 1 -7.22 10.09 2.79
N ILE A 2 -6.79 9.85 4.04
CA ILE A 2 -6.24 8.54 4.43
C ILE A 2 -7.27 7.40 4.38
N GLU A 3 -8.54 7.69 4.67
CA GLU A 3 -9.63 6.72 4.52
C GLU A 3 -9.87 6.29 3.07
N ILE A 4 -9.63 7.19 2.10
CA ILE A 4 -9.77 6.86 0.67
C ILE A 4 -8.67 5.84 0.29
N VAL A 5 -7.44 6.10 0.71
CA VAL A 5 -6.32 5.16 0.53
C VAL A 5 -6.60 3.83 1.25
N ALA A 6 -7.16 3.87 2.46
CA ALA A 6 -7.54 2.66 3.20
C ALA A 6 -8.61 1.83 2.47
N ASN A 7 -9.65 2.48 1.94
CA ASN A 7 -10.70 1.83 1.16
C ASN A 7 -10.14 1.22 -0.13
N ARG A 8 -9.25 1.95 -0.82
CA ARG A 8 -8.60 1.46 -2.05
C ARG A 8 -7.63 0.31 -1.78
N LEU A 9 -6.89 0.33 -0.68
CA LEU A 9 -6.07 -0.80 -0.26
C LEU A 9 -6.92 -2.05 -0.04
N ARG A 10 -8.04 -1.94 0.67
CA ARG A 10 -8.96 -3.09 0.87
C ARG A 10 -9.49 -3.63 -0.46
N SER A 11 -9.85 -2.78 -1.42
CA SER A 11 -10.33 -3.26 -2.72
C SER A 11 -9.22 -3.88 -3.59
N MET A 12 -7.96 -3.50 -3.39
CA MET A 12 -6.82 -4.07 -4.13
C MET A 12 -6.42 -5.48 -3.67
N VAL A 13 -6.73 -5.83 -2.42
CA VAL A 13 -6.29 -7.06 -1.74
C VAL A 13 -7.27 -8.22 -1.89
N VAL A 14 -8.40 -8.01 -2.59
CA VAL A 14 -9.37 -9.06 -2.88
C VAL A 14 -8.73 -10.12 -3.80
N ALA A 15 -8.76 -11.39 -3.37
CA ALA A 15 -8.28 -12.53 -4.13
C ALA A 15 -9.42 -13.52 -4.44
N GLU A 16 -9.34 -14.19 -5.59
CA GLU A 16 -10.33 -15.21 -6.00
C GLU A 16 -10.30 -16.44 -5.09
N VAL A 17 -9.15 -16.73 -4.49
CA VAL A 17 -8.97 -17.86 -3.58
C VAL A 17 -9.31 -17.42 -2.14
N PRO A 18 -10.36 -17.96 -1.50
CA PRO A 18 -10.86 -17.47 -0.20
C PRO A 18 -9.83 -17.51 0.94
N LYS A 19 -8.99 -18.55 0.97
CA LYS A 19 -7.91 -18.68 1.95
C LYS A 19 -6.85 -17.59 1.78
N LEU A 20 -6.48 -17.28 0.53
CA LEU A 20 -5.49 -16.25 0.23
C LEU A 20 -6.06 -14.85 0.50
N ALA A 21 -7.33 -14.61 0.17
CA ALA A 21 -8.02 -13.36 0.48
C ALA A 21 -8.03 -13.10 1.99
N SER A 22 -8.39 -14.13 2.78
CA SER A 22 -8.43 -14.01 4.24
C SER A 22 -7.06 -13.73 4.86
N ALA A 23 -6.00 -14.33 4.28
CA ALA A 23 -4.62 -14.13 4.69
C ALA A 23 -4.09 -12.74 4.32
N ALA A 24 -4.36 -12.29 3.10
CA ALA A 24 -3.92 -10.99 2.61
C ALA A 24 -4.67 -9.84 3.30
N GLU A 25 -5.98 -9.98 3.58
CA GLU A 25 -6.79 -9.00 4.30
C GLU A 25 -6.46 -8.93 5.81
N TYR A 26 -5.77 -9.91 6.37
CA TYR A 26 -5.56 -10.06 7.81
C TYR A 26 -5.02 -8.78 8.47
N PHE A 27 -4.04 -8.12 7.85
CA PHE A 27 -3.43 -6.88 8.34
C PHE A 27 -4.12 -5.59 7.86
N PHE A 28 -5.13 -5.69 6.99
CA PHE A 28 -5.93 -4.57 6.48
C PHE A 28 -7.32 -4.48 7.10
N LYS A 29 -7.66 -5.35 8.06
CA LYS A 29 -8.91 -5.29 8.83
C LYS A 29 -8.84 -4.20 9.91
N MET A 30 -9.97 -3.51 10.08
CA MET A 30 -10.20 -2.49 11.11
C MET A 30 -9.74 -2.98 12.49
N GLY A 31 -8.80 -2.26 13.11
CA GLY A 31 -8.22 -2.58 14.42
C GLY A 31 -6.82 -3.21 14.37
N VAL A 32 -6.42 -3.80 13.23
CA VAL A 32 -5.06 -4.37 13.00
C VAL A 32 -4.24 -3.49 12.05
N GLU A 33 -4.93 -2.60 11.33
CA GLU A 33 -4.36 -1.60 10.46
C GLU A 33 -3.33 -0.77 11.27
N GLY A 34 -2.07 -0.78 10.85
CA GLY A 34 -1.02 -0.08 11.57
C GLY A 34 -1.28 1.42 11.62
N LYS A 35 -0.38 2.17 12.24
CA LYS A 35 -0.53 3.64 12.39
C LYS A 35 -0.51 4.42 11.06
N ARG A 36 -0.36 3.74 9.91
CA ARG A 36 -0.36 4.30 8.55
C ARG A 36 0.52 5.55 8.38
N PHE A 37 1.66 5.57 9.07
CA PHE A 37 2.59 6.69 8.99
C PHE A 37 3.12 6.88 7.57
N ARG A 38 3.45 5.80 6.85
CA ARG A 38 4.02 5.86 5.50
C ARG A 38 3.04 6.52 4.50
N PRO A 39 1.77 6.10 4.37
CA PRO A 39 0.79 6.81 3.53
C PRO A 39 0.58 8.26 3.94
N THR A 40 0.56 8.56 5.24
CA THR A 40 0.34 9.92 5.74
C THR A 40 1.46 10.85 5.30
N VAL A 41 2.72 10.45 5.49
CA VAL A 41 3.89 11.23 5.10
C VAL A 41 3.90 11.48 3.59
N ILE A 42 3.62 10.45 2.78
CA ILE A 42 3.56 10.58 1.32
C ILE A 42 2.49 11.60 0.89
N LEU A 43 1.29 11.53 1.48
CA LEU A 43 0.20 12.46 1.15
C LEU A 43 0.48 13.90 1.60
N LEU A 44 1.15 14.08 2.74
CA LEU A 44 1.58 15.39 3.21
C LEU A 44 2.67 15.98 2.31
N MET A 45 3.68 15.18 1.93
CA MET A 45 4.73 15.59 0.98
C MET A 45 4.13 15.95 -0.38
N ALA A 46 3.22 15.12 -0.90
CA ALA A 46 2.48 15.40 -2.13
C ALA A 46 1.72 16.73 -2.07
N THR A 47 1.07 17.02 -0.94
CA THR A 47 0.35 18.29 -0.73
C THR A 47 1.32 19.47 -0.69
N ALA A 48 2.45 19.34 0.03
CA ALA A 48 3.46 20.40 0.12
C ALA A 48 4.12 20.72 -1.23
N LEU A 49 4.39 19.70 -2.06
CA LEU A 49 4.95 19.88 -3.40
C LEU A 49 3.94 20.48 -4.38
N ASN A 50 2.66 20.09 -4.31
CA ASN A 50 1.62 20.67 -5.17
C ASN A 50 1.44 22.18 -4.90
N VAL A 51 1.59 22.65 -3.66
CA VAL A 51 1.54 24.09 -3.31
C VAL A 51 2.62 24.90 -4.03
N GLN A 52 3.79 24.31 -4.30
CA GLN A 52 4.89 24.98 -5.00
C GLN A 52 4.65 25.09 -6.51
N ILE A 53 3.90 24.16 -7.08
CA ILE A 53 3.62 24.08 -8.52
C ILE A 53 2.49 25.07 -8.91
N SER A 54 1.56 25.37 -8.01
CA SER A 54 0.37 26.21 -8.25
C SER A 54 0.62 27.73 -8.40
N LYS A 55 1.82 28.20 -8.76
CA LYS A 55 1.98 29.60 -9.20
C LYS A 55 1.18 29.81 -10.50
N PRO A 56 0.32 30.83 -10.60
CA PRO A 56 -0.87 30.76 -11.44
C PRO A 56 -0.53 31.06 -12.90
N THR A 57 -0.68 30.05 -13.75
CA THR A 57 -0.93 30.26 -15.18
C THR A 57 -2.09 29.36 -15.57
N SER A 58 -3.23 29.97 -15.89
CA SER A 58 -4.48 29.40 -16.45
C SER A 58 -5.33 28.45 -15.58
N GLU A 59 -6.50 28.95 -15.15
CA GLU A 59 -7.41 28.35 -14.16
C GLU A 59 -8.23 27.13 -14.65
N GLY A 60 -8.37 26.92 -15.97
CA GLY A 60 -9.25 25.86 -16.52
C GLY A 60 -8.61 24.49 -16.76
N VAL A 61 -7.31 24.44 -17.10
CA VAL A 61 -6.58 23.18 -17.37
C VAL A 61 -5.95 22.61 -16.09
N MET A 62 -5.77 23.46 -15.07
CA MET A 62 -5.10 23.12 -13.82
C MET A 62 -5.88 22.09 -12.98
N ASP A 63 -7.22 22.10 -13.05
CA ASP A 63 -8.08 21.26 -12.20
C ASP A 63 -8.03 19.77 -12.58
N MET A 64 -8.09 19.46 -13.88
CA MET A 64 -7.98 18.08 -14.37
C MET A 64 -6.58 17.50 -14.14
N PHE A 65 -5.54 18.30 -14.37
CA PHE A 65 -4.15 17.90 -14.14
C PHE A 65 -3.85 17.66 -12.65
N SER A 66 -4.32 18.55 -11.78
CA SER A 66 -4.12 18.42 -10.32
C SER A 66 -4.85 17.19 -9.75
N THR A 67 -6.02 16.86 -10.30
CA THR A 67 -6.78 15.65 -9.93
C THR A 67 -6.06 14.38 -10.38
N ALA A 68 -5.58 14.31 -11.62
CA ALA A 68 -4.82 13.16 -12.12
C ALA A 68 -3.50 12.95 -11.36
N LEU A 69 -2.81 14.04 -11.01
CA LEU A 69 -1.60 13.99 -10.18
C LEU A 69 -1.90 13.47 -8.78
N ARG A 70 -2.98 13.95 -8.15
CA ARG A 70 -3.41 13.50 -6.82
C ARG A 70 -3.76 12.01 -6.79
N LEU A 71 -4.37 11.48 -7.85
CA LEU A 71 -4.65 10.04 -7.98
C LEU A 71 -3.36 9.22 -8.02
N ARG A 72 -2.34 9.67 -8.79
CA ARG A 72 -1.02 9.00 -8.84
C ARG A 72 -0.32 9.05 -7.48
N GLN A 73 -0.37 10.19 -6.78
CA GLN A 73 0.19 10.35 -5.44
C GLN A 73 -0.47 9.40 -4.43
N GLN A 74 -1.80 9.22 -4.52
CA GLN A 74 -2.51 8.21 -3.72
C GLN A 74 -2.09 6.79 -4.07
N SER A 75 -1.95 6.46 -5.36
CA SER A 75 -1.47 5.14 -5.79
C SER A 75 -0.07 4.82 -5.25
N ILE A 76 0.83 5.81 -5.16
CA ILE A 76 2.16 5.63 -4.55
C ILE A 76 2.04 5.32 -3.05
N ALA A 77 1.16 6.02 -2.33
CA ALA A 77 0.89 5.75 -0.93
C ALA A 77 0.32 4.32 -0.71
N GLU A 78 -0.54 3.86 -1.62
CA GLU A 78 -1.09 2.50 -1.62
C GLU A 78 0.01 1.45 -1.87
N ILE A 79 0.82 1.62 -2.92
CA ILE A 79 1.94 0.73 -3.25
C ILE A 79 2.90 0.58 -2.07
N THR A 80 3.26 1.69 -1.44
CA THR A 80 4.21 1.70 -0.32
C THR A 80 3.68 0.90 0.87
N GLU A 81 2.39 1.04 1.20
CA GLU A 81 1.80 0.30 2.31
C GLU A 81 1.65 -1.19 1.99
N MET A 82 1.29 -1.56 0.74
CA MET A 82 1.22 -2.97 0.32
C MET A 82 2.58 -3.66 0.46
N ILE A 83 3.66 -3.01 0.00
CA ILE A 83 5.02 -3.56 0.08
C ILE A 83 5.45 -3.67 1.55
N HIS A 84 5.13 -2.67 2.37
CA HIS A 84 5.41 -2.72 3.80
C HIS A 84 4.72 -3.91 4.48
N VAL A 85 3.44 -4.13 4.21
CA VAL A 85 2.70 -5.28 4.76
C VAL A 85 3.23 -6.60 4.23
N ALA A 86 3.58 -6.69 2.94
CA ALA A 86 4.19 -7.87 2.35
C ALA A 86 5.52 -8.24 3.04
N SER A 87 6.36 -7.24 3.31
CA SER A 87 7.63 -7.44 4.03
C SER A 87 7.39 -7.94 5.44
N LEU A 88 6.44 -7.35 6.18
CA LEU A 88 6.07 -7.81 7.52
C LEU A 88 5.59 -9.27 7.53
N LEU A 89 4.84 -9.70 6.51
CA LEU A 89 4.39 -11.09 6.40
C LEU A 89 5.54 -12.08 6.21
N HIS A 90 6.54 -11.69 5.43
CA HIS A 90 7.74 -12.50 5.22
C HIS A 90 8.64 -12.48 6.46
N ASP A 91 8.83 -11.32 7.09
CA ASP A 91 9.59 -11.16 8.32
C ASP A 91 8.99 -11.98 9.47
N ASP A 92 7.66 -11.99 9.63
CA ASP A 92 6.96 -12.79 10.64
C ASP A 92 7.29 -14.29 10.50
N VAL A 93 7.48 -14.78 9.28
CA VAL A 93 7.86 -16.17 9.00
C VAL A 93 9.36 -16.41 9.24
N LEU A 94 10.22 -15.43 8.93
CA LEU A 94 11.67 -15.55 9.14
C LEU A 94 12.06 -15.49 10.62
N ASP A 95 11.38 -14.65 11.39
CA ASP A 95 11.69 -14.36 12.79
C ASP A 95 10.95 -15.30 13.77
N ASP A 96 10.15 -16.26 13.29
CA ASP A 96 9.30 -17.15 14.10
C ASP A 96 8.51 -16.39 15.19
N VAL A 97 7.92 -15.25 14.82
CA VAL A 97 7.25 -14.37 15.76
C VAL A 97 5.86 -14.92 16.09
N ASP A 98 5.54 -15.08 17.38
CA ASP A 98 4.23 -15.55 17.83
C ASP A 98 3.13 -14.46 17.76
N THR A 99 3.51 -13.18 17.94
CA THR A 99 2.56 -12.05 17.98
C THR A 99 3.06 -10.80 17.25
N ARG A 100 2.16 -10.13 16.51
CA ARG A 100 2.40 -8.86 15.81
C ARG A 100 1.24 -7.91 16.09
N ARG A 101 1.56 -6.69 16.55
CA ARG A 101 0.57 -5.66 16.94
C ARG A 101 -0.43 -6.14 18.01
N GLY A 102 -0.01 -7.04 18.90
CA GLY A 102 -0.86 -7.60 19.96
C GLY A 102 -1.85 -8.67 19.49
N ILE A 103 -1.70 -9.15 18.24
CA ILE A 103 -2.53 -10.19 17.62
C ILE A 103 -1.60 -11.33 17.19
N GLY A 104 -2.09 -12.58 17.19
CA GLY A 104 -1.31 -13.73 16.70
C GLY A 104 -0.83 -13.50 15.27
N CYS A 105 0.45 -13.80 15.00
CA CYS A 105 1.00 -13.64 13.67
C CYS A 105 0.31 -14.57 12.65
N LEU A 106 0.30 -14.17 11.38
CA LEU A 106 -0.39 -14.93 10.33
C LEU A 106 0.24 -16.33 10.12
N ASN A 107 1.55 -16.45 10.32
CA ASN A 107 2.30 -17.71 10.31
C ASN A 107 1.74 -18.72 11.34
N PHE A 108 1.39 -18.26 12.53
CA PHE A 108 0.84 -19.06 13.63
C PHE A 108 -0.63 -19.41 13.39
N VAL A 109 -1.41 -18.47 12.84
CA VAL A 109 -2.86 -18.64 12.62
C VAL A 109 -3.16 -19.48 11.38
N MET A 110 -2.39 -19.33 10.30
CA MET A 110 -2.69 -19.94 9.00
C MET A 110 -1.53 -20.74 8.38
N GLY A 111 -0.38 -20.80 9.05
CA GLY A 111 0.81 -21.54 8.62
C GLY A 111 1.75 -20.72 7.74
N ASN A 112 3.05 -21.00 7.86
CA ASN A 112 4.13 -20.29 7.18
C ASN A 112 3.93 -20.23 5.66
N LYS A 113 3.49 -21.32 5.03
CA LYS A 113 3.27 -21.38 3.58
C LYS A 113 2.24 -20.36 3.11
N LEU A 114 1.14 -20.19 3.86
CA LEU A 114 0.10 -19.23 3.47
C LEU A 114 0.54 -17.78 3.73
N ALA A 115 1.31 -17.55 4.79
CA ALA A 115 1.88 -16.24 5.09
C ALA A 115 2.84 -15.77 3.98
N VAL A 116 3.74 -16.66 3.51
CA VAL A 116 4.63 -16.36 2.38
C VAL A 116 3.84 -16.06 1.11
N LEU A 117 2.85 -16.90 0.77
CA LEU A 117 1.99 -16.70 -0.41
C LEU A 117 1.18 -15.40 -0.35
N ALA A 118 0.71 -15.01 0.84
CA ALA A 118 0.02 -13.73 1.04
C ALA A 118 0.98 -12.54 0.83
N GLY A 119 2.22 -12.63 1.30
CA GLY A 119 3.26 -11.64 1.02
C GLY A 119 3.56 -11.51 -0.48
N ASP A 120 3.75 -12.63 -1.17
CA ASP A 120 4.00 -12.66 -2.62
C ASP A 120 2.83 -12.07 -3.42
N PHE A 121 1.61 -12.38 -3.00
CA PHE A 121 0.39 -11.82 -3.60
C PHE A 121 0.34 -10.30 -3.45
N LEU A 122 0.56 -9.77 -2.24
CA LEU A 122 0.57 -8.32 -2.00
C LEU A 122 1.67 -7.62 -2.80
N LEU A 123 2.86 -8.22 -2.86
CA LEU A 123 3.98 -7.69 -3.64
C LEU A 123 3.65 -7.66 -5.14
N SER A 124 3.08 -8.75 -5.68
CA SER A 124 2.64 -8.81 -7.08
C SER A 124 1.60 -7.72 -7.40
N ARG A 125 0.61 -7.52 -6.53
CA ARG A 125 -0.40 -6.46 -6.68
C ARG A 125 0.21 -5.06 -6.63
N ALA A 126 1.21 -4.85 -5.77
CA ALA A 126 1.96 -3.61 -5.71
C ALA A 126 2.74 -3.36 -7.00
N CYS A 127 3.43 -4.37 -7.55
CA CYS A 127 4.16 -4.28 -8.80
C CYS A 127 3.24 -3.97 -10.00
N ILE A 128 2.06 -4.61 -10.08
CA ILE A 128 1.07 -4.33 -11.14
C ILE A 128 0.58 -2.87 -11.05
N THR A 129 0.27 -2.40 -9.84
CA THR A 129 -0.15 -1.02 -9.61
C THR A 129 0.97 -0.03 -9.96
N LEU A 130 2.22 -0.34 -9.61
CA LEU A 130 3.40 0.45 -9.96
C LEU A 130 3.62 0.53 -11.47
N ALA A 131 3.52 -0.60 -12.18
CA ALA A 131 3.61 -0.64 -13.64
C ALA A 131 2.51 0.18 -14.33
N SER A 132 1.31 0.22 -13.74
CA SER A 132 0.18 1.01 -14.26
C SER A 132 0.43 2.53 -14.24
N LEU A 133 1.36 3.01 -13.39
CA LEU A 133 1.75 4.42 -13.34
C LEU A 133 2.58 4.85 -14.56
N LYS A 134 3.09 3.90 -15.37
CA LYS A 134 3.87 4.14 -16.60
C LYS A 134 5.01 5.15 -16.41
N ASN A 135 5.61 5.19 -15.23
CA ASN A 135 6.75 6.04 -14.92
C ASN A 135 7.92 5.16 -14.48
N ILE A 136 8.94 5.09 -15.34
CA ILE A 136 10.10 4.22 -15.16
C ILE A 136 10.92 4.66 -13.95
N GLU A 137 11.07 5.96 -13.72
CA GLU A 137 11.83 6.49 -12.57
C GLU A 137 11.24 6.03 -11.25
N VAL A 138 9.90 6.02 -11.14
CA VAL A 138 9.19 5.55 -9.94
C VAL A 138 9.36 4.03 -9.75
N SER A 139 9.47 3.26 -10.84
CA SER A 139 9.68 1.81 -10.77
C SER A 139 11.10 1.40 -10.37
N THR A 140 12.08 2.28 -10.62
CA THR A 140 13.50 2.04 -10.31
C THR A 140 13.92 2.47 -8.90
N ILE A 141 13.05 3.13 -8.12
CA ILE A 141 13.38 3.53 -6.75
C ILE A 141 13.61 2.26 -5.91
N PRO A 142 14.78 2.10 -5.26
CA PRO A 142 15.05 0.96 -4.40
C PRO A 142 14.03 0.90 -3.27
N LEU A 143 13.25 -0.17 -3.24
CA LEU A 143 12.33 -0.52 -2.16
C LEU A 143 13.13 -1.33 -1.13
N HIS A 144 14.07 -0.67 -0.43
CA HIS A 144 14.85 -1.26 0.66
C HIS A 144 14.26 -0.90 2.03
#